data_AF-A0A0A0HRW1-F1
#
_entry.id   AF-A0A0A0HRW1-F1
#
_cell.length_a   1.000
_cell.length_b   1.000
_cell.length_c   1.000
_cell.angle_alpha   90.00
_cell.angle_beta   90.00
_cell.angle_gamma   90.00
#
_symmetry.space_group_name_H-M   'P 1'
#
loop_
_entity.id
_entity.type
_entity.pdbx_description
1 polymer ?
#
loop_
_entity_poly.entity_id
_entity_poly.type
_entity_poly.pdbx_seq_one_letter_code
_entity_poly.pdbx_strand_id
1 'polypeptide(L)'
;MQVTPTTWYSGTPEPDGFKHDTPGAALLVTLAGTAEVTPVDTAQFRWRRPTLDVLPGEDVIARLAAALPQIRARDHLVRLTVTGRLPLAERAALEGDLATRAPAFGWFAADLSALAVEAIPEDLDQIDRAGALRQAAEVLMAEAGDATLSQSDRDTASAALARLYALSQEVRT
;
A
#
# COMPACT_ATOMS: atom_id res chain seq x y z
N MET A 1 4.30 11.37 -26.86
CA MET A 1 4.93 12.65 -26.48
C MET A 1 5.38 13.38 -27.74
N GLN A 2 5.02 14.65 -27.90
CA GLN A 2 5.57 15.48 -28.98
C GLN A 2 7.00 15.90 -28.63
N VAL A 3 7.95 15.66 -29.53
CA VAL A 3 9.37 16.03 -29.36
C VAL A 3 9.67 17.31 -30.13
N THR A 4 9.12 17.43 -31.33
CA THR A 4 9.18 18.62 -32.19
C THR A 4 7.81 18.81 -32.87
N PRO A 5 7.56 19.91 -33.61
CA PRO A 5 6.30 20.10 -34.34
C PRO A 5 5.90 18.92 -35.24
N THR A 6 6.87 18.20 -35.79
CA THR A 6 6.64 17.07 -36.71
C THR A 6 7.21 15.74 -36.22
N THR A 7 7.76 15.68 -35.00
CA THR A 7 8.37 14.47 -34.45
C THR A 7 7.69 14.09 -33.15
N TRP A 8 7.26 12.83 -33.08
CA TRP A 8 6.58 12.28 -31.92
C TRP A 8 7.28 11.00 -31.48
N TYR A 9 7.35 10.83 -30.16
CA TYR A 9 7.78 9.60 -29.53
C TYR A 9 6.55 8.89 -28.97
N SER A 10 6.27 7.68 -29.46
CA SER A 10 5.11 6.89 -29.01
C SER A 10 5.27 6.37 -27.59
N GLY A 11 6.50 6.21 -27.11
CA GLY A 11 6.76 5.50 -25.86
C GLY A 11 6.51 4.00 -26.01
N THR A 12 6.44 3.32 -24.86
CA THR A 12 6.16 1.89 -24.78
C THR A 12 4.64 1.65 -24.77
N PRO A 13 4.11 0.75 -25.62
CA PRO A 13 2.67 0.49 -25.70
C PRO A 13 2.10 -0.22 -24.45
N GLU A 14 2.94 -0.94 -23.70
CA GLU A 14 2.62 -1.54 -22.39
C GLU A 14 3.71 -1.12 -21.39
N PRO A 15 3.40 -0.43 -20.30
CA PRO A 15 4.39 -0.12 -19.28
C PRO A 15 4.86 -1.41 -18.59
N ASP A 16 6.15 -1.49 -18.28
CA ASP A 16 6.79 -2.65 -17.66
C ASP A 16 7.14 -2.42 -16.18
N GLY A 17 6.76 -1.28 -15.62
CA GLY A 17 7.08 -0.94 -14.24
C GLY A 17 6.46 0.34 -13.73
N PHE A 18 6.58 0.54 -12.41
CA PHE A 18 6.07 1.69 -11.68
C PHE A 18 6.82 3.01 -11.92
N LYS A 19 7.58 3.16 -13.00
CA LYS A 19 8.46 4.34 -13.19
C LYS A 19 7.67 5.57 -13.65
N HIS A 20 6.63 5.37 -14.45
CA HIS A 20 5.86 6.42 -15.11
C HIS A 20 4.38 6.30 -14.73
N ASP A 21 3.69 7.43 -14.60
CA ASP A 21 2.25 7.49 -14.30
C ASP A 21 1.39 7.62 -15.58
N THR A 22 2.01 7.46 -16.74
CA THR A 22 1.33 7.51 -18.04
C THR A 22 0.89 6.11 -18.49
N PRO A 23 -0.35 5.95 -18.98
CA PRO A 23 -0.76 4.68 -19.59
C PRO A 23 0.07 4.41 -20.85
N GLY A 24 0.29 3.13 -21.14
CA GLY A 24 0.89 2.74 -22.42
C GLY A 24 -0.07 3.03 -23.56
N ALA A 25 0.44 3.68 -24.61
CA ALA A 25 -0.36 4.14 -25.73
C ALA A 25 0.37 3.99 -27.06
N ALA A 26 -0.40 3.85 -28.13
CA ALA A 26 0.05 4.03 -29.50
C ALA A 26 -0.38 5.42 -30.00
N LEU A 27 0.30 5.93 -31.03
CA LEU A 27 -0.08 7.20 -31.67
C LEU A 27 -0.84 6.91 -32.95
N LEU A 28 -2.12 7.28 -32.99
CA LEU A 28 -2.91 7.33 -34.22
C LEU A 28 -2.58 8.64 -34.94
N VAL A 29 -2.06 8.54 -36.17
CA VAL A 29 -1.66 9.68 -36.98
C VAL A 29 -2.54 9.78 -38.21
N THR A 30 -3.25 10.91 -38.34
CA THR A 30 -4.04 11.23 -39.53
C THR A 30 -3.28 12.27 -40.34
N LEU A 31 -3.10 12.00 -41.64
CA LEU A 31 -2.42 12.91 -42.57
C LEU A 31 -3.45 13.51 -43.54
N ALA A 32 -3.87 14.74 -43.26
CA ALA A 32 -4.78 15.52 -44.11
C ALA A 32 -4.25 16.96 -44.27
N GLY A 33 -2.98 17.10 -44.65
CA GLY A 33 -2.24 18.36 -44.60
C GLY A 33 -1.27 18.36 -43.42
N THR A 34 -1.56 19.14 -42.37
CA THR A 34 -0.84 19.02 -41.09
C THR A 34 -1.16 17.68 -40.42
N ALA A 35 -0.14 17.05 -39.81
CA ALA A 35 -0.34 15.79 -39.11
C ALA A 35 -1.13 16.00 -37.81
N GLU A 36 -2.24 15.28 -37.66
CA GLU A 36 -3.00 15.19 -36.42
C GLU A 36 -2.61 13.91 -35.68
N VAL A 37 -2.20 14.04 -34.43
CA VAL A 37 -1.69 12.90 -33.64
C VAL A 37 -2.53 12.73 -32.37
N THR A 38 -3.19 11.59 -32.26
CA THR A 38 -4.06 11.24 -31.12
C THR A 38 -3.51 10.01 -30.41
N PRO A 39 -3.17 10.09 -29.12
CA PRO A 39 -2.82 8.91 -28.33
C PRO A 39 -4.03 7.98 -28.18
N VAL A 40 -3.81 6.68 -28.39
CA VAL A 40 -4.80 5.63 -28.16
C VAL A 40 -4.24 4.69 -27.10
N ASP A 41 -4.96 4.55 -25.98
CA ASP A 41 -4.60 3.62 -24.91
C ASP A 41 -4.51 2.19 -25.44
N THR A 42 -3.36 1.55 -25.23
CA THR A 42 -3.11 0.16 -25.64
C THR A 42 -2.77 -0.75 -24.48
N ALA A 43 -2.42 -0.20 -23.33
CA ALA A 43 -2.01 -0.98 -22.17
C ALA A 43 -3.14 -1.89 -21.67
N GLN A 44 -2.81 -3.13 -21.33
CA GLN A 44 -3.67 -4.06 -20.63
C GLN A 44 -3.67 -3.74 -19.13
N PHE A 45 -2.50 -3.44 -18.56
CA PHE A 45 -2.37 -3.16 -17.14
C PHE A 45 -2.20 -1.65 -16.84
N ARG A 46 -2.65 -1.25 -15.66
CA ARG A 46 -2.49 0.11 -15.12
C ARG A 46 -1.65 0.04 -13.85
N TRP A 47 -0.46 0.62 -13.91
CA TRP A 47 0.48 0.65 -12.80
C TRP A 47 0.13 1.83 -11.88
N ARG A 48 -0.09 1.60 -10.58
CA ARG A 48 -0.49 2.63 -9.61
C ARG A 48 0.42 2.62 -8.40
N ARG A 49 0.77 3.81 -7.91
CA ARG A 49 1.52 4.02 -6.66
C ARG A 49 0.79 4.97 -5.70
N PRO A 50 -0.38 4.59 -5.19
CA PRO A 50 -1.05 5.42 -4.21
C PRO A 50 -0.21 5.53 -2.94
N THR A 51 -0.21 6.71 -2.33
CA THR A 51 0.39 6.96 -1.02
C THR A 51 -0.67 7.51 -0.09
N LEU A 52 -0.73 6.98 1.13
CA LEU A 52 -1.65 7.40 2.18
C LEU A 52 -0.85 7.74 3.42
N ASP A 53 -0.99 8.97 3.91
CA ASP A 53 -0.50 9.36 5.24
C ASP A 53 -1.68 9.37 6.20
N VAL A 54 -1.65 8.51 7.23
CA VAL A 54 -2.78 8.25 8.14
C VAL A 54 -2.47 8.64 9.57
N LEU A 55 -3.51 9.11 10.26
CA LEU A 55 -3.47 9.51 11.67
C LEU A 55 -4.54 8.77 12.48
N PRO A 56 -4.33 8.61 13.80
CA PRO A 56 -5.33 7.99 14.67
C PRO A 56 -6.67 8.73 14.62
N GLY A 57 -7.77 7.96 14.59
CA GLY A 57 -9.13 8.49 14.57
C GLY A 57 -9.67 8.90 13.19
N GLU A 58 -8.86 8.75 12.13
CA GLU A 58 -9.35 8.89 10.77
C GLU A 58 -10.07 7.62 10.28
N ASP A 59 -10.97 7.77 9.32
CA ASP A 59 -11.56 6.63 8.61
C ASP A 59 -10.57 6.08 7.56
N VAL A 60 -9.60 5.31 8.05
CA VAL A 60 -8.53 4.73 7.23
C VAL A 60 -9.08 3.84 6.12
N ILE A 61 -10.14 3.06 6.40
CA ILE A 61 -10.74 2.14 5.43
C ILE A 61 -11.41 2.90 4.29
N ALA A 62 -12.16 3.97 4.59
CA ALA A 62 -12.73 4.82 3.55
C ALA A 62 -11.65 5.51 2.71
N ARG A 63 -10.58 6.00 3.34
CA ARG A 63 -9.44 6.60 2.63
C ARG A 63 -8.73 5.60 1.73
N LEU A 64 -8.56 4.37 2.20
CA LEU A 64 -8.00 3.27 1.41
C LEU A 64 -8.88 2.95 0.20
N ALA A 65 -10.20 2.84 0.39
CA ALA A 65 -11.14 2.61 -0.69
C ALA A 65 -11.10 3.75 -1.73
N ALA A 66 -11.00 5.01 -1.30
CA ALA A 66 -10.89 6.15 -2.20
C ALA A 66 -9.57 6.17 -3.00
N ALA A 67 -8.47 5.71 -2.41
CA ALA A 67 -7.16 5.70 -3.06
C ALA A 67 -6.96 4.53 -4.03
N LEU A 68 -7.70 3.42 -3.83
CA LEU A 68 -7.55 2.21 -4.64
C LEU A 68 -8.54 2.17 -5.83
N PRO A 69 -8.12 1.62 -6.99
CA PRO A 69 -9.02 1.40 -8.12
C PRO A 69 -10.20 0.49 -7.75
N GLN A 70 -11.42 0.98 -7.98
CA GLN A 70 -12.66 0.23 -7.71
C GLN A 70 -13.21 -0.51 -8.94
N ILE A 71 -12.94 0.03 -10.13
CA ILE A 71 -13.43 -0.51 -11.40
C ILE A 71 -12.30 -1.24 -12.11
N ARG A 72 -12.58 -2.44 -12.62
CA ARG A 72 -11.59 -3.29 -13.31
C ARG A 72 -10.30 -3.43 -12.49
N ALA A 73 -10.43 -3.68 -11.18
CA ALA A 73 -9.30 -3.81 -10.26
C ALA A 73 -8.27 -4.84 -10.77
N ARG A 74 -8.73 -5.90 -11.44
CA ARG A 74 -7.85 -6.93 -12.01
C ARG A 74 -6.88 -6.42 -13.07
N ASP A 75 -7.19 -5.30 -13.71
CA ASP A 75 -6.33 -4.66 -14.72
C ASP A 75 -5.29 -3.72 -14.07
N HIS A 76 -5.23 -3.65 -12.75
CA HIS A 76 -4.33 -2.75 -12.05
C HIS A 76 -3.22 -3.51 -11.31
N LEU A 77 -1.98 -3.03 -11.44
CA LEU A 77 -0.85 -3.43 -10.62
C LEU A 77 -0.58 -2.30 -9.63
N VAL A 78 -0.69 -2.57 -8.34
CA VAL A 78 -0.70 -1.54 -7.30
C VAL A 78 0.44 -1.74 -6.32
N ARG A 79 1.25 -0.70 -6.12
CA ARG A 79 2.19 -0.58 -5.00
C ARG A 79 1.71 0.53 -4.08
N LEU A 80 0.98 0.16 -3.02
CA LEU A 80 0.50 1.11 -2.02
C LEU A 80 1.62 1.40 -1.02
N THR A 81 1.77 2.67 -0.63
CA THR A 81 2.59 3.06 0.52
C THR A 81 1.69 3.71 1.57
N VAL A 82 1.75 3.24 2.81
CA VAL A 82 1.04 3.85 3.94
C VAL A 82 2.05 4.33 4.98
N THR A 83 1.92 5.58 5.40
CA THR A 83 2.77 6.24 6.39
C THR A 83 1.95 6.78 7.54
N GLY A 84 2.61 7.16 8.63
CA GLY A 84 1.97 7.84 9.75
C GLY A 84 1.93 6.95 10.98
N ARG A 85 0.83 6.97 11.73
CA ARG A 85 0.68 6.14 12.94
C ARG A 85 -0.75 5.71 13.16
N LEU A 86 -0.95 4.49 13.66
CA LEU A 86 -2.26 3.96 14.03
C LEU A 86 -2.20 3.20 15.35
N PRO A 87 -3.29 3.17 16.12
CA PRO A 87 -3.45 2.24 17.24
C PRO A 87 -3.23 0.79 16.80
N LEU A 88 -2.78 -0.07 17.73
CA LEU A 88 -2.46 -1.48 17.44
C LEU A 88 -3.61 -2.22 16.73
N ALA A 89 -4.83 -2.06 17.23
CA ALA A 89 -6.03 -2.68 16.65
C ALA A 89 -6.33 -2.15 15.25
N GLU A 90 -6.21 -0.84 15.02
CA GLU A 90 -6.47 -0.22 13.72
C GLU A 90 -5.43 -0.63 12.67
N ARG A 91 -4.15 -0.73 13.05
CA ARG A 91 -3.11 -1.26 12.15
C ARG A 91 -3.38 -2.72 11.78
N ALA A 92 -3.72 -3.56 12.76
CA ALA A 92 -4.06 -4.96 12.50
C ALA A 92 -5.27 -5.09 11.57
N ALA A 93 -6.30 -4.27 11.76
CA ALA A 93 -7.48 -4.21 10.90
C ALA A 93 -7.11 -3.76 9.47
N LEU A 94 -6.27 -2.74 9.32
CA LEU A 94 -5.75 -2.30 8.02
C LEU A 94 -5.00 -3.41 7.31
N GLU A 95 -4.10 -4.12 7.99
CA GLU A 95 -3.34 -5.23 7.40
C GLU A 95 -4.28 -6.36 6.92
N GLY A 96 -5.32 -6.69 7.71
CA GLY A 96 -6.34 -7.67 7.33
C GLY A 96 -7.19 -7.24 6.12
N ASP A 97 -7.64 -5.99 6.08
CA ASP A 97 -8.40 -5.43 4.95
C ASP A 97 -7.55 -5.39 3.67
N LEU A 98 -6.26 -5.01 3.77
CA LEU A 98 -5.32 -5.05 2.65
C LEU A 98 -5.12 -6.48 2.13
N ALA A 99 -4.95 -7.46 3.02
CA ALA A 99 -4.84 -8.87 2.65
C ALA A 99 -6.10 -9.38 1.95
N THR A 100 -7.28 -8.92 2.38
CA THR A 100 -8.57 -9.26 1.77
C THR A 100 -8.73 -8.66 0.37
N ARG A 101 -8.25 -7.43 0.15
CA ARG A 101 -8.37 -6.72 -1.13
C ARG A 101 -7.32 -7.14 -2.16
N ALA A 102 -6.11 -7.50 -1.73
CA ALA A 102 -4.99 -7.77 -2.61
C ALA A 102 -5.30 -8.74 -3.78
N PRO A 103 -6.05 -9.85 -3.59
CA PRO A 103 -6.37 -10.80 -4.67
C PRO A 103 -7.23 -10.22 -5.80
N ALA A 104 -7.95 -9.11 -5.57
CA ALA A 104 -8.80 -8.49 -6.58
C ALA A 104 -7.99 -7.78 -7.69
N PHE A 105 -6.72 -7.45 -7.41
CA PHE A 105 -5.84 -6.73 -8.32
C PHE A 105 -5.03 -7.66 -9.22
N GLY A 106 -4.52 -7.14 -10.34
CA GLY A 106 -3.55 -7.84 -11.21
C GLY A 106 -2.31 -8.25 -10.42
N TRP A 107 -1.82 -7.33 -9.59
CA TRP A 107 -0.77 -7.49 -8.61
C TRP A 107 -0.96 -6.43 -7.53
N PHE A 108 -0.65 -6.76 -6.27
CA PHE A 108 -0.78 -5.83 -5.17
C PHE A 108 0.36 -6.03 -4.17
N ALA A 109 0.99 -4.95 -3.76
CA ALA A 109 1.87 -4.90 -2.60
C ALA A 109 1.61 -3.64 -1.80
N ALA A 110 1.63 -3.76 -0.47
CA ALA A 110 1.59 -2.64 0.44
C ALA A 110 2.93 -2.52 1.17
N ASP A 111 3.45 -1.31 1.22
CA ASP A 111 4.58 -0.93 2.06
C ASP A 111 4.04 -0.17 3.28
N LEU A 112 4.19 -0.80 4.45
CA LEU A 112 3.75 -0.30 5.76
C LEU A 112 4.96 -0.05 6.68
N SER A 113 6.18 -0.06 6.14
CA SER A 113 7.40 0.10 6.95
C SER A 113 7.45 1.43 7.69
N ALA A 114 6.94 2.50 7.08
CA ALA A 114 6.85 3.84 7.65
C ALA A 114 5.52 4.12 8.38
N LEU A 115 4.70 3.09 8.63
CA LEU A 115 3.50 3.18 9.46
C LEU A 115 3.89 2.74 10.88
N ALA A 116 3.82 3.64 11.85
CA ALA A 116 4.10 3.33 13.24
C ALA A 116 2.86 2.75 13.96
N VAL A 117 3.09 1.94 14.99
CA VAL A 117 2.05 1.53 15.94
C VAL A 117 2.08 2.42 17.17
N GLU A 118 0.92 2.95 17.54
CA GLU A 118 0.68 3.49 18.87
C GLU A 118 0.06 2.38 19.73
N ALA A 119 0.90 1.66 20.49
CA ALA A 119 0.45 0.61 21.38
C ALA A 119 0.58 1.06 22.83
N ILE A 120 -0.47 0.82 23.61
CA ILE A 120 -0.47 1.02 25.07
C ILE A 120 -0.47 -0.35 25.79
N PRO A 121 0.02 -0.44 27.03
CA PRO A 121 0.06 -1.71 27.77
C PRO A 121 -1.28 -2.44 27.86
N GLU A 122 -2.40 -1.69 27.86
CA GLU A 122 -3.76 -2.23 27.88
C GLU A 122 -4.14 -2.95 26.57
N ASP A 123 -3.52 -2.60 25.44
CA ASP A 123 -3.72 -3.29 24.17
C ASP A 123 -3.19 -4.74 24.24
N LEU A 124 -2.13 -4.95 25.01
CA LEU A 124 -1.52 -6.26 25.16
C LEU A 124 -2.44 -7.24 25.90
N ASP A 125 -3.36 -6.76 26.74
CA ASP A 125 -4.35 -7.61 27.43
C ASP A 125 -5.33 -8.25 26.44
N GLN A 126 -5.50 -7.64 25.26
CA GLN A 126 -6.32 -8.16 24.18
C GLN A 126 -5.61 -9.29 23.42
N ILE A 127 -4.29 -9.39 23.49
CA ILE A 127 -3.51 -10.53 23.01
C ILE A 127 -3.63 -11.66 24.03
N ASP A 128 -3.12 -11.43 25.23
CA ASP A 128 -3.23 -12.35 26.37
C ASP A 128 -3.00 -11.58 27.68
N ARG A 129 -3.60 -12.05 28.77
CA ARG A 129 -3.43 -11.43 30.09
C ARG A 129 -2.16 -11.92 30.81
N ALA A 130 -1.64 -13.08 30.43
CA ALA A 130 -0.44 -13.66 31.02
C ALA A 130 0.19 -14.69 30.06
N GLY A 131 1.36 -15.21 30.42
CA GLY A 131 2.00 -16.30 29.67
C GLY A 131 2.87 -15.84 28.50
N ALA A 132 3.23 -16.79 27.63
CA ALA A 132 4.27 -16.59 26.62
C ALA A 132 3.90 -15.55 25.56
N LEU A 133 2.63 -15.51 25.13
CA LEU A 133 2.16 -14.52 24.14
C LEU A 133 2.21 -13.10 24.71
N ARG A 134 1.81 -12.93 25.98
CA ARG A 134 1.92 -11.65 26.68
C ARG A 134 3.37 -11.20 26.77
N GLN A 135 4.26 -12.07 27.21
CA GLN A 135 5.69 -11.75 27.33
C GLN A 135 6.31 -11.39 25.97
N ALA A 136 5.97 -12.11 24.91
CA ALA A 136 6.41 -11.78 23.56
C ALA A 136 5.91 -10.40 23.12
N ALA A 137 4.66 -10.06 23.41
CA ALA A 137 4.09 -8.76 23.07
C ALA A 137 4.77 -7.61 23.83
N GLU A 138 5.12 -7.82 25.10
CA GLU A 138 5.88 -6.85 25.90
C GLU A 138 7.29 -6.61 25.34
N VAL A 139 7.99 -7.67 24.93
CA VAL A 139 9.30 -7.56 24.29
C VAL A 139 9.20 -6.78 22.98
N LEU A 140 8.25 -7.13 22.12
CA LEU A 140 8.05 -6.44 20.84
C LEU A 140 7.68 -4.96 21.03
N MET A 141 6.83 -4.64 22.02
CA MET A 141 6.49 -3.27 22.36
C MET A 141 7.71 -2.47 22.85
N ALA A 142 8.54 -3.07 23.71
CA ALA A 142 9.75 -2.44 24.21
C ALA A 142 10.76 -2.19 23.07
N GLU A 143 11.02 -3.19 22.22
CA GLU A 143 11.92 -3.07 21.07
C GLU A 143 11.42 -2.02 20.07
N ALA A 144 10.11 -1.96 19.79
CA ALA A 144 9.54 -0.96 18.89
C ALA A 144 9.76 0.49 19.38
N GLY A 145 9.81 0.70 20.70
CA GLY A 145 10.07 2.02 21.32
C GLY A 145 11.54 2.31 21.62
N ASP A 146 12.45 1.35 21.42
CA ASP A 146 13.85 1.49 21.84
C ASP A 146 14.68 2.32 20.84
N ALA A 147 14.98 3.56 21.23
CA ALA A 147 15.80 4.47 20.45
C ALA A 147 17.26 4.01 20.26
N THR A 148 17.72 3.02 21.04
CA THR A 148 19.07 2.45 20.91
C THR A 148 19.17 1.41 19.78
N LEU A 149 18.05 0.83 19.36
CA LEU A 149 17.98 -0.09 18.22
C LEU A 149 18.05 0.65 16.88
N SER A 150 18.30 -0.09 15.80
CA SER A 150 18.20 0.48 14.45
C SER A 150 16.74 0.79 14.10
N GLN A 151 16.49 1.72 13.17
CA GLN A 151 15.13 1.99 12.70
C GLN A 151 14.49 0.72 12.11
N SER A 152 15.27 -0.09 11.37
CA SER A 152 14.79 -1.34 10.78
C SER A 152 14.33 -2.35 11.84
N ASP A 153 15.03 -2.45 12.98
CA ASP A 153 14.66 -3.37 14.06
C ASP A 153 13.39 -2.89 14.76
N ARG A 154 13.27 -1.57 15.02
CA ARG A 154 12.04 -0.97 15.58
C ARG A 154 10.83 -1.22 14.68
N ASP A 155 10.99 -1.00 13.37
CA ASP A 155 9.91 -1.20 12.39
C ASP A 155 9.50 -2.68 12.33
N THR A 156 10.48 -3.59 12.42
CA THR A 156 10.24 -5.04 12.46
C THR A 156 9.48 -5.43 13.72
N ALA A 157 9.89 -4.94 14.89
CA ALA A 157 9.21 -5.20 16.16
C ALA A 157 7.77 -4.65 16.15
N SER A 158 7.57 -3.44 15.62
CA SER A 158 6.24 -2.83 15.47
C SER A 158 5.33 -3.64 14.55
N ALA A 159 5.84 -4.13 13.41
CA ALA A 159 5.09 -4.98 12.49
C ALA A 159 4.77 -6.35 13.10
N ALA A 160 5.73 -6.96 13.80
CA ALA A 160 5.53 -8.22 14.49
C ALA A 160 4.47 -8.10 15.60
N LEU A 161 4.44 -6.99 16.34
CA LEU A 161 3.41 -6.74 17.36
C LEU A 161 2.01 -6.67 16.76
N ALA A 162 1.84 -5.93 15.66
CA ALA A 162 0.57 -5.84 14.94
C ALA A 162 0.11 -7.21 14.40
N ARG A 163 1.04 -8.01 13.87
CA ARG A 163 0.74 -9.35 13.39
C ARG A 163 0.38 -10.32 14.51
N LEU A 164 1.08 -10.25 15.64
CA LEU A 164 0.77 -11.03 16.84
C LEU A 164 -0.64 -10.70 17.35
N TYR A 165 -1.00 -9.41 17.39
CA TYR A 165 -2.35 -8.96 17.73
C TYR A 165 -3.38 -9.58 16.78
N ALA A 166 -3.21 -9.44 15.46
CA ALA A 166 -4.13 -10.00 14.47
C ALA A 166 -4.35 -11.52 14.67
N LEU A 167 -3.27 -12.29 14.81
CA LEU A 167 -3.34 -13.74 15.03
C LEU A 167 -4.05 -14.11 16.34
N SER A 168 -3.86 -13.32 17.39
CA SER A 168 -4.54 -13.56 18.67
C SER A 168 -6.05 -13.34 18.58
N GLN A 169 -6.51 -12.44 17.70
CA GLN A 169 -7.94 -12.23 17.45
C GLN A 169 -8.54 -13.37 16.61
N GLU A 170 -7.82 -13.88 15.61
CA GLU A 170 -8.28 -15.01 14.77
C GLU A 170 -8.60 -16.26 15.62
N VAL A 171 -7.74 -16.60 16.59
CA VAL A 171 -7.89 -17.79 17.45
C VAL A 171 -9.06 -17.67 18.44
N ARG A 172 -9.51 -16.46 18.77
CA ARG A 172 -10.63 -16.21 19.67
C ARG A 172 -12.01 -16.33 18.98
N THR A 173 -12.03 -16.45 17.65
CA THR A 173 -13.26 -16.51 16.83
C THR A 173 -13.63 -17.95 16.52
#